data_AF-A0A101NF91-F1
#
_entry.id   AF-A0A101NF91-F1
#
_cell.length_a   1.000
_cell.length_b   1.000
_cell.length_c   1.000
_cell.angle_alpha   90.00
_cell.angle_beta   90.00
_cell.angle_gamma   90.00
#
_symmetry.space_group_name_H-M   'P 1'
#
loop_
_entity.id
_entity.type
_entity.pdbx_description
1 polymer ?
#
loop_
_entity_poly.entity_id
_entity_poly.type
_entity_poly.pdbx_seq_one_letter_code
_entity_poly.pdbx_strand_id
1 'polypeptide(L)'
;MTDWTWDYNPSAEYVTGGLPPGVVAEVERLTAEPAALGHDAVKVGRPLDREGGLREFDLLGGRGFISFLAVPRHECVYICNVTWYG
;
A
#
# COMPACT_ATOMS: atom_id res chain seq x y z
N MET A 1 -14.03 4.39 -13.55
CA MET A 1 -12.66 4.43 -13.03
C MET A 1 -12.65 5.49 -11.95
N THR A 2 -12.04 5.20 -10.81
CA THR A 2 -11.93 6.14 -9.68
C THR A 2 -10.80 7.13 -9.95
N ASP A 3 -10.94 8.37 -9.50
CA ASP A 3 -9.91 9.41 -9.59
C ASP A 3 -8.84 9.26 -8.49
N TRP A 4 -8.95 8.23 -7.66
CA TRP A 4 -8.01 7.98 -6.58
C TRP A 4 -6.62 7.65 -7.11
N THR A 5 -5.63 8.15 -6.40
CA THR A 5 -4.22 7.89 -6.67
C THR A 5 -3.55 7.16 -5.51
N TRP A 6 -2.26 6.92 -5.62
CA TRP A 6 -1.43 6.46 -4.53
C TRP A 6 -0.08 7.17 -4.52
N ASP A 7 0.52 7.27 -3.34
CA ASP A 7 1.83 7.87 -3.15
C ASP A 7 2.58 7.20 -1.98
N TYR A 8 3.88 7.40 -1.90
CA TYR A 8 4.68 7.03 -0.74
C TYR A 8 4.61 8.12 0.32
N ASN A 9 4.52 7.72 1.58
CA ASN A 9 4.54 8.63 2.72
C ASN A 9 5.58 8.17 3.75
N PRO A 10 6.64 8.94 4.05
CA PRO A 10 6.85 10.33 3.64
C PRO A 10 7.42 10.52 2.23
N SER A 11 8.11 9.53 1.67
CA SER A 11 8.66 9.59 0.30
C SER A 11 9.07 8.21 -0.19
N ALA A 12 9.23 8.07 -1.51
CA ALA A 12 9.72 6.84 -2.12
C ALA A 12 11.10 6.45 -1.57
N GLU A 13 12.03 7.41 -1.49
CA GLU A 13 13.39 7.20 -0.97
C GLU A 13 13.39 6.61 0.45
N TYR A 14 12.53 7.11 1.33
CA TYR A 14 12.44 6.63 2.71
C TYR A 14 11.79 5.25 2.79
N VAL A 15 10.73 5.01 2.02
CA VAL A 15 9.92 3.80 2.13
C VAL A 15 10.53 2.61 1.39
N THR A 16 11.22 2.84 0.27
CA THR A 16 11.77 1.78 -0.58
C THR A 16 13.30 1.68 -0.53
N GLY A 17 13.96 2.59 0.19
CA GLY A 17 15.41 2.63 0.33
C GLY A 17 16.00 1.28 0.75
N GLY A 18 16.93 0.75 -0.05
CA GLY A 18 17.60 -0.52 0.19
C GLY A 18 16.85 -1.77 -0.27
N LEU A 19 15.62 -1.64 -0.79
CA LEU A 19 14.89 -2.78 -1.35
C LEU A 19 15.42 -3.16 -2.75
N PRO A 20 15.36 -4.46 -3.13
CA PRO A 20 15.65 -4.87 -4.49
C PRO A 20 14.67 -4.23 -5.50
N PRO A 21 15.11 -3.83 -6.71
CA PRO A 21 14.24 -3.18 -7.69
C PRO A 21 12.99 -3.98 -8.06
N GLY A 22 13.09 -5.31 -8.13
CA GLY A 22 11.93 -6.18 -8.39
C GLY A 22 10.90 -6.19 -7.26
N VAL A 23 11.34 -5.98 -6.02
CA VAL A 23 10.45 -5.84 -4.86
C VAL A 23 9.73 -4.49 -4.93
N VAL A 24 10.45 -3.41 -5.29
CA VAL A 24 9.84 -2.09 -5.48
C VAL A 24 8.79 -2.13 -6.58
N ALA A 25 9.09 -2.72 -7.73
CA ALA A 25 8.13 -2.86 -8.83
C ALA A 25 6.85 -3.61 -8.42
N GLU A 26 6.98 -4.64 -7.59
CA GLU A 26 5.81 -5.37 -7.08
C GLU A 26 5.00 -4.54 -6.08
N VAL A 27 5.65 -3.74 -5.21
CA VAL A 27 4.97 -2.80 -4.32
C VAL A 27 4.13 -1.81 -5.13
N GLU A 28 4.69 -1.23 -6.19
CA GLU A 28 4.00 -0.28 -7.07
C GLU A 28 2.81 -0.94 -7.77
N ARG A 29 3.00 -2.16 -8.30
CA ARG A 29 1.93 -2.94 -8.93
C ARG A 29 0.78 -3.24 -7.96
N LEU A 30 1.10 -3.72 -6.76
CA LEU A 30 0.12 -4.10 -5.75
C LEU A 30 -0.64 -2.89 -5.21
N THR A 31 0.03 -1.74 -5.06
CA THR A 31 -0.58 -0.50 -4.55
C THR A 31 -1.60 0.11 -5.53
N ALA A 32 -1.47 -0.17 -6.82
CA ALA A 32 -2.49 0.23 -7.79
C ALA A 32 -3.86 -0.41 -7.51
N GLU A 33 -3.90 -1.59 -6.88
CA GLU A 33 -5.16 -2.31 -6.57
C GLU A 33 -6.05 -1.55 -5.56
N PRO A 34 -5.57 -1.15 -4.36
CA PRO A 34 -6.38 -0.37 -3.43
C PRO A 34 -6.73 1.01 -4.01
N ALA A 35 -5.84 1.67 -4.76
CA ALA A 35 -6.20 2.92 -5.44
C ALA A 35 -7.37 2.74 -6.43
N ALA A 36 -7.38 1.64 -7.18
CA ALA A 36 -8.47 1.30 -8.10
C ALA A 36 -9.79 0.96 -7.40
N LEU A 37 -9.78 0.62 -6.11
CA LEU A 37 -10.99 0.43 -5.30
C LEU A 37 -11.57 1.75 -4.78
N GLY A 38 -10.79 2.82 -4.78
CA GLY A 38 -11.22 4.13 -4.30
C GLY A 38 -11.66 4.09 -2.83
N HIS A 39 -12.88 4.55 -2.55
CA HIS A 39 -13.39 4.60 -1.17
C HIS A 39 -13.39 3.24 -0.46
N ASP A 40 -13.57 2.14 -1.18
CA ASP A 40 -13.58 0.80 -0.60
C ASP A 40 -12.18 0.30 -0.21
N ALA A 41 -11.11 1.03 -0.54
CA ALA A 41 -9.75 0.75 -0.08
C ALA A 41 -9.62 0.70 1.45
N VAL A 42 -10.50 1.41 2.17
CA VAL A 42 -10.54 1.38 3.65
C VAL A 42 -10.96 0.02 4.22
N LYS A 43 -11.50 -0.88 3.39
CA LYS A 43 -12.06 -2.18 3.82
C LYS A 43 -11.17 -3.37 3.48
N VAL A 44 -10.14 -3.17 2.65
CA VAL A 44 -9.31 -4.27 2.12
C VAL A 44 -7.98 -4.39 2.84
N GLY A 45 -7.45 -5.61 2.89
CA GLY A 45 -6.21 -5.89 3.60
C GLY A 45 -6.42 -6.03 5.10
N ARG A 46 -5.38 -6.48 5.78
CA ARG A 46 -5.42 -6.76 7.22
C ARG A 46 -5.31 -5.47 8.03
N PRO A 47 -5.87 -5.42 9.24
CA PRO A 47 -6.71 -6.44 9.86
C PRO A 47 -8.13 -6.49 9.25
N LEU A 48 -8.73 -7.69 9.20
CA LEU A 48 -9.98 -7.95 8.47
C LEU A 48 -11.26 -7.59 9.25
N ASP A 49 -11.14 -7.30 10.54
CA ASP A 49 -12.25 -7.09 11.48
C ASP A 49 -12.61 -5.61 11.69
N ARG A 50 -11.90 -4.70 11.03
CA ARG A 50 -12.17 -3.25 11.09
C ARG A 50 -11.87 -2.56 9.77
N GLU A 51 -12.52 -1.43 9.54
CA GLU A 51 -12.29 -0.54 8.40
C GLU A 51 -11.37 0.64 8.79
N GLY A 52 -10.72 1.23 7.78
CA GLY A 52 -9.81 2.37 7.94
C GLY A 52 -8.53 2.03 8.69
N GLY A 53 -7.85 3.08 9.18
CA GLY A 53 -6.56 2.97 9.85
C GLY A 53 -5.43 2.45 8.95
N LEU A 54 -4.31 2.07 9.56
CA LEU A 54 -3.20 1.42 8.85
C LEU A 54 -3.62 -0.01 8.47
N ARG A 55 -3.44 -0.33 7.19
CA ARG A 55 -3.83 -1.61 6.59
C ARG A 55 -2.64 -2.29 5.93
N GLU A 56 -2.72 -3.59 5.73
CA GLU A 56 -1.62 -4.39 5.18
C GLU A 56 -2.05 -5.31 4.04
N PHE A 57 -1.17 -5.43 3.04
CA PHE A 57 -1.24 -6.46 2.00
C PHE A 57 0.04 -7.27 1.92
N ASP A 58 -0.10 -8.58 1.70
CA ASP A 58 1.03 -9.48 1.54
C ASP A 58 1.79 -9.19 0.24
N LEU A 59 3.11 -9.19 0.37
CA LEU A 59 4.02 -9.00 -0.73
C LEU A 59 4.59 -10.36 -1.15
N LEU A 60 4.57 -10.65 -2.46
CA LEU A 60 5.20 -11.84 -3.05
C LEU A 60 4.86 -13.16 -2.32
N GLY A 61 3.57 -13.37 -2.02
CA GLY A 61 3.11 -14.61 -1.37
C GLY A 61 3.54 -14.77 0.08
N GLY A 62 3.63 -13.67 0.84
CA GLY A 62 3.95 -13.69 2.27
C GLY A 62 5.45 -13.51 2.58
N ARG A 63 6.25 -13.08 1.61
CA ARG A 63 7.67 -12.71 1.82
C ARG A 63 7.86 -11.30 2.37
N GLY A 64 6.77 -10.68 2.78
CA GLY A 64 6.73 -9.32 3.25
C GLY A 64 5.32 -8.80 3.21
N PHE A 65 5.17 -7.51 3.46
CA PHE A 65 3.91 -6.81 3.31
C PHE A 65 4.13 -5.32 3.10
N ILE A 66 3.17 -4.67 2.43
CA ILE A 66 3.06 -3.21 2.41
C ILE A 66 2.11 -2.79 3.52
N SER A 67 2.43 -1.69 4.21
CA SER A 67 1.51 -1.02 5.12
C SER A 67 1.02 0.28 4.49
N PHE A 68 -0.29 0.50 4.44
CA PHE A 68 -0.88 1.63 3.75
C PHE A 68 -2.02 2.30 4.52
N LEU A 69 -2.26 3.57 4.22
CA LEU A 69 -3.41 4.35 4.67
C LEU A 69 -4.26 4.73 3.46
N ALA A 70 -5.50 4.24 3.41
CA ALA A 70 -6.50 4.81 2.51
C ALA A 70 -7.09 6.07 3.15
N VAL A 71 -6.92 7.23 2.51
CA VAL A 71 -7.36 8.53 3.04
C VAL A 71 -8.45 9.11 2.14
N PRO A 72 -9.74 8.85 2.42
CA PRO A 72 -10.84 9.27 1.55
C PRO A 72 -10.88 10.76 1.23
N ARG A 73 -10.49 11.60 2.19
CA ARG A 73 -10.49 13.05 2.01
C ARG A 73 -9.43 13.54 1.01
N HIS A 74 -8.39 12.75 0.79
CA HIS A 74 -7.34 13.05 -0.18
C HIS A 74 -7.53 12.26 -1.49
N GLU A 75 -8.50 11.35 -1.53
CA GLU A 75 -8.67 10.40 -2.64
C GLU A 75 -7.35 9.70 -2.96
N CYS A 76 -6.62 9.28 -1.91
CA CYS A 76 -5.26 8.76 -2.04
C CYS A 76 -4.99 7.60 -1.09
N VAL A 77 -4.24 6.62 -1.59
CA VAL A 77 -3.64 5.54 -0.79
C VAL A 77 -2.17 5.88 -0.53
N TYR A 78 -1.78 5.99 0.73
CA TYR A 78 -0.40 6.26 1.10
C TYR A 78 0.30 4.98 1.54
N ILE A 79 1.39 4.61 0.89
CA ILE A 79 2.28 3.53 1.37
C ILE A 79 3.20 4.11 2.43
N CYS A 80 3.06 3.61 3.66
CA CYS A 80 3.77 4.12 4.82
C CYS A 80 5.00 3.29 5.16
N ASN A 81 5.01 2.00 4.81
CA ASN A 81 6.11 1.10 5.08
C ASN A 81 6.09 -0.09 4.13
N VAL A 82 7.26 -0.66 3.87
CA VAL A 82 7.43 -1.96 3.22
C VAL A 82 8.27 -2.84 4.13
N THR A 83 7.71 -3.97 4.53
CA THR A 83 8.46 -5.02 5.25
C THR A 83 8.86 -6.09 4.25
N TRP A 84 10.16 -6.37 4.16
CA TRP A 84 10.73 -7.38 3.26
C TRP A 84 11.55 -8.42 4.04
N TYR A 85 11.30 -9.71 3.81
CA TYR A 85 11.94 -10.80 4.57
C TYR A 85 13.15 -11.45 3.89
N GLY A 86 13.46 -11.16 2.63
CA GLY A 86 14.67 -11.68 1.96
C GLY A 86 14.43 -12.32 0.59
#